data_AF-A0A2K9EZC0-F1
#
_entry.id   AF-A0A2K9EZC0-F1
#
_cell.length_a   1.000
_cell.length_b   1.000
_cell.length_c   1.000
_cell.angle_alpha   90.00
_cell.angle_beta   90.00
_cell.angle_gamma   90.00
#
_symmetry.space_group_name_H-M   'P 1'
#
loop_
_entity.id
_entity.type
_entity.pdbx_description
1 polymer ?
#
loop_
_entity_poly.entity_id
_entity_poly.type
_entity_poly.pdbx_seq_one_letter_code
_entity_poly.pdbx_strand_id
1 'polypeptide(L)'
;MAKGFVEELIDTSAGLIFLAVCLALSFLALPFLFVGVVGYVSFRLYRDSPARRERLARQETKALYQHALSGPVVLSPEDIDAALSSHWPKRTPEPLRSDLLAIGRELFAAEGLAPDIPSPPASLNSVEGARYRDRLSRLGRARHDRELSQSVLDTISESLAVIAKAVPQIERDTLIDISQFLLPAGAAVQAIIAPFFRERDDPQFRALRVRLEANLAATNRSNPVLPQQYKGDDAPAVYLTGTPLLPLFQLKAPFAIPEARRFEHTHIVAGSGHG
;
A
#
# COMPACT_ATOMS: atom_id res chain seq x y z
N MET A 1 -21.63 38.56 87.40
CA MET A 1 -20.48 37.66 87.15
C MET A 1 -20.90 36.22 86.86
N ALA A 2 -21.84 35.60 87.59
CA ALA A 2 -22.21 34.19 87.35
C ALA A 2 -22.88 33.90 85.97
N LYS A 3 -23.69 34.82 85.41
CA LYS A 3 -24.35 34.61 84.10
C LYS A 3 -23.38 34.54 82.92
N GLY A 4 -22.41 35.45 82.84
CA GLY A 4 -21.43 35.48 81.74
C GLY A 4 -20.54 34.23 81.71
N PHE A 5 -20.19 33.69 82.88
CA PHE A 5 -19.43 32.45 82.97
C PHE A 5 -20.22 31.23 82.45
N VAL A 6 -21.54 31.20 82.66
CA VAL A 6 -22.40 30.11 82.16
C VAL A 6 -22.58 30.20 80.64
N GLU A 7 -22.74 31.41 80.08
CA GLU A 7 -22.82 31.62 78.63
C GLU A 7 -21.50 31.23 77.93
N GLU A 8 -20.36 31.61 78.49
CA GLU A 8 -19.03 31.26 77.96
C GLU A 8 -18.75 29.75 78.02
N LEU A 9 -19.26 29.06 79.06
CA LEU A 9 -19.17 27.60 79.19
C LEU A 9 -20.08 26.87 78.18
N ILE A 10 -21.25 27.44 77.88
CA ILE A 10 -22.19 26.88 76.89
C ILE A 10 -21.62 27.04 75.48
N ASP A 11 -21.07 28.21 75.14
CA ASP A 11 -20.49 28.44 73.82
C ASP A 11 -19.24 27.58 73.57
N THR A 12 -18.36 27.45 74.57
CA THR A 12 -17.19 26.56 74.47
C THR A 12 -17.56 25.09 74.37
N SER A 13 -18.57 24.63 75.12
CA SER A 13 -19.04 23.24 75.04
C SER A 13 -19.77 22.94 73.72
N ALA A 14 -20.57 23.88 73.20
CA ALA A 14 -21.21 23.74 71.89
C ALA A 14 -20.17 23.65 70.76
N GLY A 15 -19.10 24.46 70.82
CA GLY A 15 -17.99 24.40 69.87
C GLY A 15 -17.24 23.06 69.91
N LEU A 16 -16.99 22.53 71.11
CA LEU A 16 -16.35 21.22 71.29
C LEU A 16 -17.22 20.07 70.77
N ILE A 17 -18.53 20.12 71.03
CA ILE A 17 -19.48 19.12 70.52
C ILE A 17 -19.52 19.16 68.99
N PHE A 18 -19.61 20.36 68.40
CA PHE A 18 -19.61 20.51 66.95
C PHE A 18 -18.33 19.94 66.31
N LEU A 19 -17.16 20.26 66.86
CA LEU A 19 -15.88 19.73 66.39
C LEU A 19 -15.84 18.21 66.49
N ALA A 20 -16.28 17.63 67.61
CA ALA A 20 -16.33 16.18 67.81
C ALA A 20 -17.25 15.47 66.80
N VAL A 21 -18.41 16.07 66.48
CA VAL A 21 -19.34 15.54 65.48
C VAL A 21 -18.73 15.60 64.07
N CYS A 22 -18.09 16.70 63.69
CA CYS A 22 -17.40 16.81 62.40
C CYS A 22 -16.27 15.77 62.26
N LEU A 23 -15.50 15.56 63.34
CA LEU A 23 -14.42 14.58 63.37
C LEU A 23 -14.95 13.14 63.26
N ALA A 24 -16.03 12.83 63.98
CA ALA A 24 -16.71 11.54 63.90
C ALA A 24 -17.29 11.27 62.50
N LEU A 25 -17.92 12.27 61.88
CA LEU A 25 -18.43 12.17 60.50
C LEU A 25 -17.30 11.98 59.49
N SER A 26 -16.17 12.67 59.66
CA SER A 26 -14.99 12.49 58.81
C SER A 26 -14.44 11.07 58.91
N PHE A 27 -14.31 10.53 60.13
CA PHE A 27 -13.90 9.13 60.35
C PHE A 27 -14.89 8.13 59.75
N LEU A 28 -16.20 8.42 59.77
CA LEU A 28 -17.21 7.58 59.15
C LEU A 28 -17.15 7.61 57.62
N ALA A 29 -16.88 8.79 57.03
CA ALA A 29 -16.83 8.97 55.58
C ALA A 29 -15.52 8.45 54.94
N LEU A 30 -14.40 8.53 55.67
CA LEU A 30 -13.08 8.11 55.19
C LEU A 30 -13.00 6.68 54.63
N PRO A 31 -13.56 5.63 55.27
CA PRO A 31 -13.52 4.26 54.73
C PRO A 31 -14.30 4.15 53.41
N PHE A 32 -15.43 4.84 53.25
CA PHE A 32 -16.19 4.83 52.00
C PHE A 32 -15.42 5.50 50.86
N LEU A 33 -14.77 6.63 51.14
CA LEU A 33 -13.90 7.30 50.18
C LEU A 33 -12.73 6.40 49.79
N PHE A 34 -12.10 5.73 50.76
CA PHE A 34 -11.00 4.82 50.51
C PHE A 34 -11.43 3.63 49.63
N VAL A 35 -12.56 2.99 49.95
CA VAL A 35 -13.13 1.91 49.12
C VAL A 35 -13.46 2.40 47.71
N GLY A 36 -14.02 3.61 47.58
CA GLY A 36 -14.32 4.22 46.28
C GLY A 36 -13.07 4.46 45.44
N VAL A 37 -12.00 5.01 46.04
CA VAL A 37 -10.71 5.26 45.37
C VAL A 37 -10.05 3.95 44.97
N VAL A 38 -9.98 2.96 45.87
CA VAL A 38 -9.40 1.64 45.58
C VAL A 38 -10.19 0.93 44.48
N GLY A 39 -11.53 0.98 44.53
CA GLY A 39 -12.41 0.42 43.52
C GLY A 39 -12.21 1.08 42.15
N TYR A 40 -12.16 2.41 42.11
CA TYR A 40 -11.93 3.16 40.87
C TYR A 40 -10.55 2.87 40.26
N VAL A 41 -9.49 2.89 41.07
CA VAL A 41 -8.12 2.58 40.62
C VAL A 41 -8.03 1.14 40.12
N SER A 42 -8.61 0.19 40.85
CA SER A 42 -8.64 -1.23 40.44
C SER A 42 -9.39 -1.43 39.12
N PHE A 43 -10.56 -0.79 38.96
CA PHE A 43 -11.32 -0.82 37.72
C PHE A 43 -10.54 -0.20 36.56
N ARG A 44 -9.88 0.94 36.77
CA ARG A 44 -9.07 1.61 35.75
C ARG A 44 -7.86 0.77 35.35
N LEU A 45 -7.13 0.20 36.31
CA LEU A 45 -6.00 -0.70 36.05
C LEU A 45 -6.44 -1.95 35.28
N TYR A 46 -7.59 -2.53 35.62
CA TYR A 46 -8.16 -3.65 34.89
C TYR A 46 -8.56 -3.27 33.47
N ARG A 47 -9.26 -2.14 33.31
CA ARG A 47 -9.76 -1.63 32.03
C ARG A 47 -8.61 -1.29 31.08
N ASP A 48 -7.56 -0.64 31.58
CA ASP A 48 -6.42 -0.16 30.80
C ASP A 48 -5.28 -1.20 30.73
N SER A 49 -5.46 -2.37 31.36
CA SER A 49 -4.47 -3.43 31.40
C SER A 49 -4.02 -3.82 29.98
N PRO A 50 -2.70 -3.89 29.73
CA PRO A 50 -2.18 -4.23 28.41
C PRO A 50 -2.62 -5.63 27.96
N ALA A 51 -2.78 -6.56 28.90
CA ALA A 51 -3.27 -7.90 28.62
C ALA A 51 -4.71 -7.92 28.07
N ARG A 52 -5.60 -7.06 28.60
CA ARG A 52 -6.98 -6.96 28.10
C ARG A 52 -7.02 -6.36 26.70
N ARG A 53 -6.26 -5.28 26.46
CA ARG A 53 -6.16 -4.64 25.14
C ARG A 53 -5.60 -5.59 24.09
N GLU A 54 -4.55 -6.34 24.44
CA GLU A 54 -4.02 -7.38 23.56
C GLU A 54 -5.08 -8.43 23.24
N ARG A 55 -5.81 -8.97 24.23
CA ARG A 55 -6.91 -9.94 24.00
C ARG A 55 -7.97 -9.41 23.04
N LEU A 56 -8.43 -8.18 23.22
CA LEU A 56 -9.40 -7.53 22.33
C LEU A 56 -8.83 -7.41 20.91
N ALA A 57 -7.60 -6.91 20.78
CA ALA A 57 -6.91 -6.81 19.49
C ALA A 57 -6.74 -8.17 18.80
N ARG A 58 -6.54 -9.27 19.55
CA ARG A 58 -6.50 -10.63 19.00
C ARG A 58 -7.86 -11.08 18.50
N GLN A 59 -8.93 -10.80 19.24
CA GLN A 59 -10.29 -11.16 18.84
C GLN A 59 -10.72 -10.43 17.56
N GLU A 60 -10.48 -9.12 17.49
CA GLU A 60 -10.75 -8.31 16.30
C GLU A 60 -9.94 -8.79 15.09
N THR A 61 -8.63 -8.99 15.29
CA THR A 61 -7.75 -9.50 14.22
C THR A 61 -8.20 -10.89 13.75
N LYS A 62 -8.61 -11.78 14.66
CA LYS A 62 -9.11 -13.11 14.31
C LYS A 62 -10.40 -13.03 13.49
N ALA A 63 -11.30 -12.13 13.84
CA ALA A 63 -12.54 -11.92 13.09
C ALA A 63 -12.24 -11.43 11.66
N LEU A 64 -11.35 -10.43 11.51
CA LEU A 64 -10.92 -9.94 10.20
C LEU A 64 -10.21 -11.02 9.38
N TYR A 65 -9.38 -11.83 10.02
CA TYR A 65 -8.67 -12.94 9.38
C TYR A 65 -9.63 -14.01 8.89
N GLN A 66 -10.62 -14.40 9.71
CA GLN A 66 -11.67 -15.34 9.32
C GLN A 66 -12.52 -14.79 8.18
N HIS A 67 -12.88 -13.50 8.23
CA HIS A 67 -13.57 -12.83 7.14
C HIS A 67 -12.74 -12.85 5.85
N ALA A 68 -11.44 -12.57 5.90
CA ALA A 68 -10.57 -12.68 4.74
C ALA A 68 -10.50 -14.13 4.21
N LEU A 69 -10.48 -15.13 5.07
CA LEU A 69 -10.49 -16.55 4.66
C LEU A 69 -11.82 -17.00 4.04
N SER A 70 -12.95 -16.47 4.49
CA SER A 70 -14.28 -16.88 4.01
C SER A 70 -14.65 -16.30 2.65
N GLY A 71 -13.85 -15.38 2.10
CA GLY A 71 -14.13 -14.75 0.81
C GLY A 71 -14.21 -15.79 -0.32
N PRO A 72 -15.28 -15.79 -1.14
CA PRO A 72 -15.49 -16.80 -2.18
C PRO A 72 -14.55 -16.63 -3.38
N VAL A 73 -13.94 -15.45 -3.53
CA VAL A 73 -13.06 -15.13 -4.66
C VAL A 73 -11.62 -15.45 -4.29
N VAL A 74 -11.14 -16.60 -4.74
CA VAL A 74 -9.71 -16.95 -4.72
C VAL A 74 -9.22 -16.90 -6.15
N LEU A 75 -8.41 -15.89 -6.47
CA LEU A 75 -7.73 -15.82 -7.76
C LEU A 75 -6.55 -16.80 -7.74
N SER A 76 -6.55 -17.76 -8.67
CA SER A 76 -5.37 -18.60 -8.87
C SER A 76 -4.23 -17.79 -9.49
N PRO A 77 -2.96 -18.21 -9.34
CA PRO A 77 -1.85 -17.58 -10.04
C PRO A 77 -2.07 -17.52 -11.57
N GLU A 78 -2.71 -18.54 -12.13
CA GLU A 78 -3.04 -18.62 -13.56
C GLU A 78 -4.11 -17.58 -13.96
N ASP A 79 -5.13 -17.37 -13.12
CA ASP A 79 -6.13 -16.32 -13.35
C ASP A 79 -5.51 -14.92 -13.31
N ILE A 80 -4.57 -14.69 -12.40
CA ILE A 80 -3.83 -13.44 -12.29
C ILE A 80 -3.01 -13.21 -13.57
N ASP A 81 -2.27 -14.21 -14.03
CA ASP A 81 -1.46 -14.11 -15.25
C ASP A 81 -2.30 -13.89 -16.50
N ALA A 82 -3.44 -14.59 -16.60
CA ALA A 82 -4.39 -14.42 -17.69
C ALA A 82 -4.98 -13.01 -17.71
N ALA A 83 -5.34 -12.47 -16.54
CA ALA A 83 -5.85 -11.10 -16.42
C ALA A 83 -4.76 -10.04 -16.70
N LEU A 84 -3.53 -10.24 -16.20
CA LEU A 84 -2.40 -9.34 -16.43
C LEU A 84 -1.99 -9.28 -17.91
N SER A 85 -2.18 -10.38 -18.65
CA SER A 85 -1.82 -10.46 -20.07
C SER A 85 -2.99 -10.17 -21.03
N SER A 86 -4.16 -9.77 -20.51
CA SER A 86 -5.38 -9.57 -21.29
C SER A 86 -5.25 -8.55 -22.44
N HIS A 87 -4.47 -7.49 -22.23
CA HIS A 87 -4.27 -6.41 -23.20
C HIS A 87 -3.02 -6.59 -24.07
N TRP A 88 -2.26 -7.68 -23.86
CA TRP A 88 -0.99 -7.92 -24.53
C TRP A 88 -1.22 -8.61 -25.88
N PRO A 89 -0.37 -8.34 -26.89
CA PRO A 89 -0.43 -9.09 -28.13
C PRO A 89 -0.19 -10.60 -27.90
N LYS A 90 -0.93 -11.46 -28.60
CA LYS A 90 -0.81 -12.93 -28.49
C LYS A 90 0.59 -13.48 -28.82
N ARG A 91 1.39 -12.71 -29.56
CA ARG A 91 2.76 -13.07 -29.99
C ARG A 91 3.83 -12.29 -29.21
N THR A 92 3.53 -11.88 -27.98
CA THR A 92 4.53 -11.29 -27.10
C THR A 92 5.60 -12.35 -26.81
N PRO A 93 6.90 -12.07 -27.04
CA PRO A 93 7.95 -13.06 -26.80
C PRO A 93 7.96 -13.55 -25.34
N GLU A 94 8.13 -14.86 -25.13
CA GLU A 94 8.04 -15.47 -23.80
C GLU A 94 9.00 -14.87 -22.75
N PRO A 95 10.26 -14.52 -23.05
CA PRO A 95 11.14 -13.85 -22.08
C PRO A 95 10.54 -12.53 -21.58
N LEU A 96 10.06 -11.69 -22.52
CA LEU A 96 9.42 -10.43 -22.18
C LEU A 96 8.11 -10.64 -21.42
N ARG A 97 7.32 -11.63 -21.82
CA ARG A 97 6.06 -11.97 -21.15
C ARG A 97 6.30 -12.34 -19.68
N SER A 98 7.32 -13.16 -19.41
CA SER A 98 7.70 -13.57 -18.06
C SER A 98 8.09 -12.37 -17.20
N ASP A 99 8.92 -11.47 -17.73
CA ASP A 99 9.36 -10.26 -17.02
C ASP A 99 8.19 -9.30 -16.73
N LEU A 100 7.30 -9.09 -17.70
CA LEU A 100 6.11 -8.26 -17.52
C LEU A 100 5.16 -8.87 -16.47
N LEU A 101 4.98 -10.20 -16.46
CA LEU A 101 4.18 -10.88 -15.44
C LEU A 101 4.81 -10.72 -14.05
N ALA A 102 6.13 -10.80 -13.93
CA ALA A 102 6.81 -10.59 -12.66
C ALA A 102 6.55 -9.18 -12.10
N ILE A 103 6.69 -8.15 -12.93
CA ILE A 103 6.42 -6.75 -12.54
C ILE A 103 4.93 -6.54 -12.24
N GLY A 104 4.04 -7.12 -13.05
CA GLY A 104 2.59 -7.02 -12.85
C GLY A 104 2.13 -7.65 -11.53
N ARG A 105 2.70 -8.82 -11.17
CA ARG A 105 2.45 -9.47 -9.87
C ARG A 105 2.99 -8.63 -8.71
N GLU A 106 4.16 -8.00 -8.87
CA GLU A 106 4.70 -7.09 -7.86
C GLU A 106 3.78 -5.90 -7.61
N LEU A 107 3.28 -5.26 -8.67
CA LEU A 107 2.30 -4.16 -8.58
C LEU A 107 1.00 -4.61 -7.92
N PHE A 108 0.48 -5.78 -8.30
CA PHE A 108 -0.74 -6.34 -7.71
C PHE A 108 -0.56 -6.67 -6.22
N ALA A 109 0.60 -7.23 -5.86
CA ALA A 109 0.96 -7.51 -4.47
C ALA A 109 1.17 -6.24 -3.64
N ALA A 110 1.74 -5.19 -4.23
CA ALA A 110 1.94 -3.89 -3.57
C ALA A 110 0.62 -3.22 -3.17
N GLU A 111 -0.47 -3.45 -3.93
CA GLU A 111 -1.81 -3.01 -3.54
C GLU A 111 -2.43 -3.82 -2.40
N GLY A 112 -1.75 -4.87 -1.93
CA GLY A 112 -2.21 -5.71 -0.82
C GLY A 112 -3.39 -6.59 -1.22
N LEU A 113 -3.49 -6.93 -2.52
CA LEU A 113 -4.51 -7.83 -3.08
C LEU A 113 -3.93 -9.22 -3.38
N ALA A 114 -2.68 -9.46 -2.98
CA ALA A 114 -2.05 -10.77 -3.11
C ALA A 114 -2.92 -11.87 -2.47
N PRO A 115 -2.99 -13.06 -3.09
CA PRO A 115 -3.83 -14.14 -2.59
C PRO A 115 -3.34 -14.68 -1.23
N ASP A 116 -2.06 -14.54 -0.92
CA ASP A 116 -1.47 -15.04 0.31
C ASP A 116 -1.72 -14.11 1.51
N ILE A 117 -2.16 -14.68 2.63
CA ILE A 117 -2.40 -13.95 3.87
C ILE A 117 -1.18 -14.12 4.77
N PRO A 118 -0.44 -13.03 5.10
CA PRO A 118 0.76 -13.14 5.93
C PRO A 118 0.42 -13.60 7.35
N SER A 119 1.39 -14.20 8.02
CA SER A 119 1.24 -14.59 9.43
C SER A 119 1.09 -13.36 10.34
N PRO A 120 0.35 -13.47 11.46
CA PRO A 120 0.13 -12.36 12.36
C PRO A 120 1.42 -11.96 13.11
N PRO A 121 1.63 -10.67 13.42
CA PRO A 121 2.79 -10.20 14.17
C PRO A 121 2.74 -10.64 15.64
N ALA A 122 3.88 -10.60 16.32
CA ALA A 122 4.03 -11.07 17.71
C ALA A 122 3.17 -10.30 18.74
N SER A 123 2.89 -9.02 18.49
CA SER A 123 1.97 -8.20 19.30
C SER A 123 0.94 -7.49 18.44
N LEU A 124 -0.33 -7.69 18.75
CA LEU A 124 -1.46 -7.15 17.98
C LEU A 124 -1.97 -5.80 18.51
N ASN A 125 -1.64 -5.44 19.75
CA ASN A 125 -1.85 -4.11 20.32
C ASN A 125 -0.72 -3.10 19.98
N SER A 126 0.01 -3.36 18.89
CA SER A 126 1.09 -2.50 18.41
C SER A 126 0.67 -1.75 17.13
N VAL A 127 1.52 -0.83 16.67
CA VAL A 127 1.35 -0.17 15.36
C VAL A 127 1.41 -1.19 14.22
N GLU A 128 2.25 -2.22 14.33
CA GLU A 128 2.32 -3.31 13.37
C GLU A 128 1.02 -4.11 13.34
N GLY A 129 0.44 -4.39 14.50
CA GLY A 129 -0.87 -5.00 14.62
C GLY A 129 -1.97 -4.19 13.95
N ALA A 130 -1.95 -2.86 14.09
CA ALA A 130 -2.89 -1.98 13.41
C ALA A 130 -2.73 -2.03 11.88
N ARG A 131 -1.49 -1.93 11.37
CA ARG A 131 -1.19 -2.08 9.94
C ARG A 131 -1.60 -3.45 9.40
N TYR A 132 -1.43 -4.50 10.19
CA TYR A 132 -1.86 -5.84 9.84
C TYR A 132 -3.39 -5.94 9.74
N ARG A 133 -4.14 -5.34 10.67
CA ARG A 133 -5.61 -5.25 10.57
C ARG A 133 -6.06 -4.49 9.34
N ASP A 134 -5.43 -3.35 9.02
CA ASP A 134 -5.75 -2.60 7.80
C ASP A 134 -5.52 -3.43 6.53
N ARG A 135 -4.42 -4.21 6.50
CA ARG A 135 -4.13 -5.15 5.42
C ARG A 135 -5.19 -6.25 5.32
N LEU A 136 -5.60 -6.85 6.44
CA LEU A 136 -6.65 -7.87 6.47
C LEU A 136 -8.01 -7.33 6.00
N SER A 137 -8.36 -6.10 6.40
CA SER A 137 -9.59 -5.45 5.94
C SER A 137 -9.59 -5.25 4.42
N ARG A 138 -8.46 -4.86 3.83
CA ARG A 138 -8.31 -4.74 2.36
C ARG A 138 -8.39 -6.10 1.66
N LEU A 139 -7.66 -7.10 2.15
CA LEU A 139 -7.71 -8.47 1.62
C LEU A 139 -9.14 -9.05 1.72
N GLY A 140 -9.82 -8.82 2.84
CA GLY A 140 -11.20 -9.20 3.04
C GLY A 140 -12.11 -8.57 2.01
N ARG A 141 -11.98 -7.26 1.75
CA ARG A 141 -12.75 -6.60 0.69
C ARG A 141 -12.43 -7.17 -0.69
N ALA A 142 -11.16 -7.32 -1.02
CA ALA A 142 -10.69 -7.86 -2.31
C ALA A 142 -11.24 -9.25 -2.63
N ARG A 143 -11.32 -10.12 -1.61
CA ARG A 143 -11.83 -11.49 -1.76
C ARG A 143 -13.37 -11.59 -1.80
N HIS A 144 -14.07 -10.54 -1.42
CA HIS A 144 -15.53 -10.45 -1.58
C HIS A 144 -15.93 -9.64 -2.82
N ASP A 145 -15.04 -8.80 -3.31
CA ASP A 145 -15.25 -7.91 -4.46
C ASP A 145 -14.34 -8.33 -5.63
N ARG A 146 -14.88 -9.24 -6.46
CA ARG A 146 -14.19 -9.70 -7.67
C ARG A 146 -13.97 -8.56 -8.65
N GLU A 147 -14.90 -7.63 -8.75
CA GLU A 147 -14.84 -6.49 -9.66
C GLU A 147 -13.67 -5.58 -9.31
N LEU A 148 -13.45 -5.31 -8.01
CA LEU A 148 -12.27 -4.58 -7.53
C LEU A 148 -10.97 -5.24 -7.99
N SER A 149 -10.81 -6.55 -7.77
CA SER A 149 -9.58 -7.26 -8.13
C SER A 149 -9.35 -7.28 -9.65
N GLN A 150 -10.41 -7.49 -10.43
CA GLN A 150 -10.35 -7.45 -11.90
C GLN A 150 -10.02 -6.05 -12.42
N SER A 151 -10.62 -5.01 -11.84
CA SER A 151 -10.40 -3.60 -12.16
C SER A 151 -8.94 -3.17 -11.95
N VAL A 152 -8.30 -3.67 -10.88
CA VAL A 152 -6.87 -3.46 -10.63
C VAL A 152 -6.01 -4.20 -11.66
N LEU A 153 -6.28 -5.48 -11.90
CA LEU A 153 -5.52 -6.29 -12.86
C LEU A 153 -5.63 -5.72 -14.29
N ASP A 154 -6.81 -5.25 -14.67
CA ASP A 154 -7.06 -4.59 -15.95
C ASP A 154 -6.22 -3.31 -16.11
N THR A 155 -6.15 -2.48 -15.06
CA THR A 155 -5.34 -1.27 -15.04
C THR A 155 -3.84 -1.56 -15.19
N ILE A 156 -3.35 -2.59 -14.48
CA ILE A 156 -1.95 -3.02 -14.58
C ILE A 156 -1.67 -3.60 -15.98
N SER A 157 -2.55 -4.48 -16.47
CA SER A 157 -2.47 -5.10 -17.79
C SER A 157 -2.37 -4.04 -18.89
N GLU A 158 -3.22 -3.01 -18.84
CA GLU A 158 -3.22 -1.91 -19.80
C GLU A 158 -1.94 -1.06 -19.74
N SER A 159 -1.43 -0.77 -18.54
CA SER A 159 -0.17 -0.06 -18.34
C SER A 159 1.02 -0.83 -18.97
N LEU A 160 1.10 -2.13 -18.69
CA LEU A 160 2.15 -3.02 -19.21
C LEU A 160 2.01 -3.29 -20.71
N ALA A 161 0.80 -3.20 -21.25
CA ALA A 161 0.53 -3.39 -22.67
C ALA A 161 1.27 -2.37 -23.55
N VAL A 162 1.62 -1.18 -23.03
CA VAL A 162 2.41 -0.19 -23.75
C VAL A 162 3.76 -0.79 -24.17
N ILE A 163 4.42 -1.50 -23.26
CA ILE A 163 5.70 -2.18 -23.52
C ILE A 163 5.51 -3.35 -24.48
N ALA A 164 4.52 -4.20 -24.20
CA ALA A 164 4.26 -5.40 -25.00
C ALA A 164 3.90 -5.07 -26.47
N LYS A 165 3.27 -3.91 -26.72
CA LYS A 165 2.91 -3.44 -28.07
C LYS A 165 4.06 -2.75 -28.80
N ALA A 166 5.01 -2.17 -28.09
CA ALA A 166 6.14 -1.47 -28.70
C ALA A 166 7.21 -2.44 -29.25
N VAL A 167 7.32 -3.62 -28.65
CA VAL A 167 8.34 -4.61 -28.98
C VAL A 167 7.95 -5.41 -30.25
N PRO A 168 8.89 -5.59 -31.21
CA PRO A 168 8.64 -6.43 -32.38
C PRO A 168 8.42 -7.90 -31.99
N GLN A 169 7.45 -8.54 -32.63
CA GLN A 169 7.06 -9.93 -32.36
C GLN A 169 7.96 -10.92 -33.11
N ILE A 170 9.25 -10.92 -32.79
CA ILE A 170 10.26 -11.77 -33.44
C ILE A 170 10.93 -12.65 -32.39
N GLU A 171 10.87 -13.97 -32.57
CA GLU A 171 11.58 -14.93 -31.72
C GLU A 171 12.95 -15.23 -32.32
N ARG A 172 14.03 -14.65 -31.78
CA ARG A 172 15.44 -14.99 -32.07
C ARG A 172 16.38 -14.63 -30.91
N ASP A 173 17.61 -15.11 -30.97
CA ASP A 173 18.57 -15.15 -29.84
C ASP A 173 19.17 -13.80 -29.42
N THR A 174 19.03 -12.73 -30.20
CA THR A 174 19.65 -11.44 -29.85
C THR A 174 18.72 -10.61 -28.99
N LEU A 175 19.11 -10.39 -27.74
CA LEU A 175 18.37 -9.55 -26.80
C LEU A 175 18.83 -8.09 -26.88
N ILE A 176 17.90 -7.18 -27.12
CA ILE A 176 18.13 -5.72 -27.17
C ILE A 176 17.30 -5.03 -26.09
N ASP A 177 17.83 -3.94 -25.52
CA ASP A 177 17.13 -3.15 -24.52
C ASP A 177 15.86 -2.52 -25.09
N ILE A 178 14.75 -2.65 -24.36
CA ILE A 178 13.43 -2.19 -24.82
C ILE A 178 13.37 -0.67 -24.97
N SER A 179 14.22 0.07 -24.26
CA SER A 179 14.35 1.52 -24.38
C SER A 179 14.54 2.01 -25.82
N GLN A 180 15.14 1.19 -26.69
CA GLN A 180 15.31 1.49 -28.11
C GLN A 180 14.00 1.50 -28.90
N PHE A 181 12.99 0.74 -28.45
CA PHE A 181 11.65 0.68 -29.07
C PHE A 181 10.68 1.72 -28.49
N LEU A 182 11.03 2.35 -27.37
CA LEU A 182 10.16 3.28 -26.63
C LEU A 182 10.50 4.74 -26.88
N LEU A 183 10.84 5.10 -28.12
CA LEU A 183 11.16 6.48 -28.48
C LEU A 183 9.90 7.23 -28.99
N PRO A 184 9.59 8.41 -28.44
CA PRO A 184 10.28 9.14 -27.37
C PRO A 184 9.94 8.62 -25.95
N ALA A 185 10.96 8.46 -25.10
CA ALA A 185 10.84 7.84 -23.77
C ALA A 185 9.82 8.54 -22.85
N GLY A 186 9.75 9.87 -22.91
CA GLY A 186 8.77 10.66 -22.16
C GLY A 186 7.31 10.31 -22.48
N ALA A 187 7.00 10.04 -23.75
CA ALA A 187 5.66 9.62 -24.16
C ALA A 187 5.34 8.20 -23.67
N ALA A 188 6.32 7.29 -23.72
CA ALA A 188 6.16 5.93 -23.20
C ALA A 188 5.90 5.94 -21.68
N VAL A 189 6.69 6.71 -20.92
CA VAL A 189 6.50 6.90 -19.47
C VAL A 189 5.08 7.42 -19.17
N GLN A 190 4.63 8.45 -19.90
CA GLN A 190 3.28 8.99 -19.70
C GLN A 190 2.19 7.96 -20.00
N ALA A 191 2.34 7.18 -21.08
CA ALA A 191 1.38 6.15 -21.45
C ALA A 191 1.31 5.00 -20.42
N ILE A 192 2.46 4.60 -19.85
CA ILE A 192 2.53 3.59 -18.77
C ILE A 192 1.84 4.10 -17.51
N ILE A 193 2.04 5.37 -17.14
CA ILE A 193 1.50 5.94 -15.91
C ILE A 193 0.00 6.25 -16.02
N ALA A 194 -0.49 6.66 -17.20
CA ALA A 194 -1.84 7.20 -17.37
C ALA A 194 -2.98 6.33 -16.83
N PRO A 195 -3.00 4.98 -16.99
CA PRO A 195 -4.07 4.15 -16.46
C PRO A 195 -4.29 4.27 -14.94
N PHE A 196 -3.22 4.52 -14.16
CA PHE A 196 -3.28 4.65 -12.71
C PHE A 196 -3.92 5.96 -12.23
N PHE A 197 -4.02 6.96 -13.11
CA PHE A 197 -4.56 8.29 -12.78
C PHE A 197 -6.00 8.51 -13.25
N ARG A 198 -6.65 7.49 -13.84
CA ARG A 198 -8.06 7.60 -14.21
C ARG A 198 -8.93 7.82 -12.98
N GLU A 199 -9.94 8.67 -13.14
CA GLU A 199 -10.96 8.87 -12.11
C GLU A 199 -11.71 7.55 -11.89
N ARG A 200 -11.74 7.10 -10.63
CA ARG A 200 -12.44 5.91 -10.16
C ARG A 200 -13.01 6.20 -8.78
N ASP A 201 -14.11 5.54 -8.46
CA ASP A 201 -14.78 5.70 -7.15
C ASP A 201 -13.94 5.13 -5.99
N ASP A 202 -13.10 4.13 -6.28
CA ASP A 202 -12.22 3.51 -5.28
C ASP A 202 -10.77 4.04 -5.35
N PRO A 203 -10.13 4.32 -4.18
CA PRO A 203 -8.76 4.85 -4.10
C PRO A 203 -7.70 3.75 -4.31
N GLN A 204 -7.74 3.07 -5.45
CA GLN A 204 -6.72 2.11 -5.88
C GLN A 204 -5.40 2.83 -6.19
N PHE A 205 -4.27 2.13 -6.08
CA PHE A 205 -2.95 2.66 -6.46
C PHE A 205 -2.50 3.91 -5.69
N ARG A 206 -3.07 4.18 -4.51
CA ARG A 206 -2.78 5.42 -3.76
C ARG A 206 -1.30 5.59 -3.47
N ALA A 207 -0.61 4.53 -3.03
CA ALA A 207 0.81 4.60 -2.72
C ALA A 207 1.66 4.87 -3.97
N LEU A 208 1.34 4.20 -5.08
CA LEU A 208 1.99 4.40 -6.36
C LEU A 208 1.76 5.82 -6.90
N ARG A 209 0.51 6.30 -6.89
CA ARG A 209 0.14 7.66 -7.33
C ARG A 209 0.86 8.74 -6.53
N VAL A 210 0.87 8.63 -5.20
CA VAL A 210 1.59 9.59 -4.33
C VAL A 210 3.08 9.62 -4.67
N ARG A 211 3.70 8.45 -4.94
CA ARG A 211 5.10 8.40 -5.37
C ARG A 211 5.30 9.05 -6.73
N LEU A 212 4.44 8.77 -7.70
CA LEU A 212 4.51 9.33 -9.06
C LEU A 212 4.28 10.85 -9.05
N GLU A 213 3.33 11.35 -8.25
CA GLU A 213 3.08 12.78 -8.04
C GLU A 213 4.27 13.46 -7.38
N ALA A 214 4.91 12.82 -6.39
CA ALA A 214 6.12 13.34 -5.76
C ALA A 214 7.28 13.43 -6.77
N ASN A 215 7.44 12.43 -7.64
CA ASN A 215 8.45 12.44 -8.69
C ASN A 215 8.18 13.55 -9.72
N LEU A 216 6.92 13.71 -10.14
CA LEU A 216 6.49 14.81 -11.01
C LEU A 216 6.78 16.18 -10.39
N ALA A 217 6.45 16.37 -9.11
CA ALA A 217 6.71 17.61 -8.38
C ALA A 217 8.21 17.91 -8.22
N ALA A 218 9.06 16.88 -8.18
CA ALA A 218 10.51 17.03 -8.09
C ALA A 218 11.16 17.58 -9.39
N THR A 219 10.46 17.51 -10.54
CA THR A 219 11.00 17.97 -11.82
C THR A 219 11.22 19.49 -11.88
N ASN A 220 10.38 20.25 -11.19
CA ASN A 220 10.48 21.71 -11.15
C ASN A 220 9.75 22.25 -9.92
N ARG A 221 10.39 23.21 -9.23
CA ARG A 221 9.89 23.78 -7.97
C ARG A 221 8.56 24.53 -8.10
N SER A 222 8.31 25.16 -9.26
CA SER A 222 7.15 26.04 -9.46
C SER A 222 6.15 25.53 -10.48
N ASN A 223 6.60 24.81 -11.51
CA ASN A 223 5.71 24.27 -12.54
C ASN A 223 6.16 22.88 -12.98
N PRO A 224 5.60 21.80 -12.40
CA PRO A 224 5.96 20.44 -12.74
C PRO A 224 5.88 20.18 -14.26
N VAL A 225 6.93 19.58 -14.81
CA VAL A 225 7.01 19.27 -16.25
C VAL A 225 6.44 17.89 -16.48
N LEU A 226 5.52 17.73 -17.43
CA LEU A 226 4.96 16.42 -17.78
C LEU A 226 6.01 15.56 -18.52
N PRO A 227 5.94 14.21 -18.42
CA PRO A 227 6.93 13.33 -19.04
C PRO A 227 7.11 13.57 -20.55
N GLN A 228 6.03 13.80 -21.30
CA GLN A 228 6.11 14.09 -22.74
C GLN A 228 6.78 15.44 -23.07
N GLN A 229 6.81 16.37 -22.11
CA GLN A 229 7.42 17.71 -22.27
C GLN A 229 8.85 17.77 -21.71
N TYR A 230 9.31 16.69 -21.07
CA TYR A 230 10.64 16.60 -20.49
C TYR A 230 11.70 16.54 -21.59
N LYS A 231 12.71 17.41 -21.51
CA LYS A 231 13.79 17.52 -22.51
C LYS A 231 15.08 16.81 -22.10
N GLY A 232 15.15 16.23 -20.90
CA GLY A 232 16.32 15.49 -20.46
C GLY A 232 16.36 14.07 -21.02
N ASP A 233 17.54 13.46 -21.00
CA ASP A 233 17.80 12.20 -21.69
C ASP A 233 17.19 10.97 -21.00
N ASP A 234 16.94 11.03 -19.69
CA ASP A 234 16.46 9.89 -18.88
C ASP A 234 15.13 10.19 -18.18
N ALA A 235 14.05 10.30 -18.97
CA ALA A 235 12.70 10.45 -18.44
C ALA A 235 12.29 9.29 -17.49
N PRO A 236 12.56 8.00 -17.81
CA PRO A 236 12.20 6.90 -16.92
C PRO A 236 12.78 7.04 -15.51
N ALA A 237 14.08 7.34 -15.37
CA ALA A 237 14.67 7.53 -14.04
C ALA A 237 14.04 8.70 -13.30
N VAL A 238 13.72 9.81 -13.96
CA VAL A 238 13.13 10.97 -13.28
C VAL A 238 11.72 10.69 -12.76
N TYR A 239 10.85 10.08 -13.58
CA TYR A 239 9.44 9.94 -13.24
C TYR A 239 9.09 8.63 -12.52
N LEU A 240 9.83 7.55 -12.76
CA LEU A 240 9.50 6.21 -12.24
C LEU A 240 10.38 5.79 -11.04
N THR A 241 11.29 6.65 -10.57
CA THR A 241 12.14 6.33 -9.42
C THR A 241 11.34 5.89 -8.18
N GLY A 242 11.78 4.80 -7.57
CA GLY A 242 11.14 4.24 -6.37
C GLY A 242 9.78 3.59 -6.65
N THR A 243 9.49 3.25 -7.91
CA THR A 243 8.31 2.48 -8.31
C THR A 243 8.71 1.15 -8.98
N PRO A 244 7.86 0.12 -8.94
CA PRO A 244 8.08 -1.13 -9.69
C PRO A 244 8.03 -0.96 -11.23
N LEU A 245 7.71 0.24 -11.73
CA LEU A 245 7.62 0.52 -13.16
C LEU A 245 8.98 0.88 -13.78
N LEU A 246 9.96 1.32 -12.98
CA LEU A 246 11.28 1.69 -13.50
C LEU A 246 12.00 0.54 -14.22
N PRO A 247 12.01 -0.71 -13.69
CA PRO A 247 12.60 -1.85 -14.36
C PRO A 247 12.06 -2.14 -15.77
N LEU A 248 10.85 -1.66 -16.13
CA LEU A 248 10.27 -1.85 -17.47
C LEU A 248 11.17 -1.33 -18.59
N PHE A 249 11.95 -0.28 -18.32
CA PHE A 249 12.86 0.33 -19.30
C PHE A 249 14.24 -0.36 -19.37
N GLN A 250 14.47 -1.34 -18.48
CA GLN A 250 15.70 -2.15 -18.42
C GLN A 250 15.48 -3.58 -18.94
N LEU A 251 14.23 -3.91 -19.29
CA LEU A 251 13.88 -5.20 -19.87
C LEU A 251 14.53 -5.35 -21.25
N LYS A 252 14.76 -6.61 -21.62
CA LYS A 252 15.33 -6.98 -22.90
C LYS A 252 14.32 -7.74 -23.74
N ALA A 253 14.26 -7.42 -25.02
CA ALA A 253 13.41 -8.10 -25.97
C ALA A 253 14.24 -8.76 -27.07
N PRO A 254 13.81 -9.93 -27.57
CA PRO A 254 14.43 -10.53 -28.74
C PRO A 254 14.22 -9.64 -29.97
N PHE A 255 15.28 -9.50 -30.76
CA PHE A 255 15.31 -8.71 -31.97
C PHE A 255 16.01 -9.47 -33.09
N ALA A 256 15.51 -9.33 -34.31
CA ALA A 256 16.25 -9.69 -35.50
C ALA A 256 15.93 -8.76 -36.67
N ILE A 257 16.95 -8.46 -37.45
CA ILE A 257 16.78 -7.84 -38.77
C ILE A 257 16.18 -8.90 -39.70
N PRO A 258 14.97 -8.68 -40.25
CA PRO A 258 14.34 -9.62 -41.19
C PRO A 258 15.27 -9.92 -42.37
N GLU A 259 15.37 -11.19 -42.78
CA GLU A 259 16.32 -11.60 -43.82
C GLU A 259 16.12 -10.87 -45.14
N ALA A 260 14.88 -10.63 -45.55
CA ALA A 260 14.55 -9.82 -46.72
C ALA A 260 15.17 -8.41 -46.68
N ARG A 261 15.30 -7.83 -45.48
CA ARG A 261 15.88 -6.51 -45.25
C ARG A 261 17.39 -6.53 -45.04
N ARG A 262 17.99 -7.70 -44.75
CA ARG A 262 19.45 -7.82 -44.51
C ARG A 262 20.28 -7.46 -45.74
N PHE A 263 19.73 -7.66 -46.93
CA PHE A 263 20.41 -7.42 -48.20
C PHE A 263 19.87 -6.21 -48.97
N GLU A 264 18.79 -5.59 -48.49
CA GLU A 264 18.34 -4.32 -49.04
C GLU A 264 19.44 -3.27 -48.80
N HIS A 265 19.92 -2.66 -49.89
CA HIS A 265 21.02 -1.69 -49.90
C HIS A 265 22.43 -2.23 -49.57
N THR A 266 22.66 -3.55 -49.62
CA THR A 266 24.02 -4.10 -49.57
C THR A 266 24.61 -4.18 -50.98
N HIS A 267 25.63 -3.36 -51.28
CA HIS A 267 26.40 -3.48 -52.51
C HIS A 267 27.56 -4.47 -52.30
N ILE A 268 27.57 -5.58 -53.05
CA ILE A 268 28.71 -6.49 -53.09
C ILE A 268 29.79 -5.82 -53.95
N VAL A 269 30.86 -5.32 -53.32
CA VAL A 269 32.05 -4.86 -54.04
C VAL A 269 32.91 -6.08 -54.37
N ALA A 270 32.69 -6.67 -55.54
CA ALA A 270 33.61 -7.67 -56.08
C ALA A 270 34.89 -6.96 -56.57
N GLY A 271 36.07 -7.46 -56.19
CA GLY A 271 37.34 -6.98 -56.72
C GLY A 271 37.40 -7.18 -58.24
N SER A 272 37.94 -6.20 -58.97
CA SER A 272 38.02 -6.25 -60.44
C SER A 272 38.78 -7.50 -60.90
N GLY A 273 38.14 -8.35 -61.71
CA GLY A 273 38.83 -9.42 -62.45
C GLY A 273 38.29 -10.84 -62.30
N HIS A 274 37.19 -11.08 -61.57
CA HIS A 274 36.57 -12.41 -61.48
C HIS A 274 35.07 -12.31 -61.77
N GLY A 275 34.71 -12.54 -63.03
CA GLY A 275 33.36 -12.84 -63.48
C GLY A 275 33.21 -14.34 -63.70
#